data_AF-A0A651HE15-F1
#
_entry.id   AF-A0A651HE15-F1
#
_cell.length_a   1.000
_cell.length_b   1.000
_cell.length_c   1.000
_cell.angle_alpha   90.00
_cell.angle_beta   90.00
_cell.angle_gamma   90.00
#
_symmetry.space_group_name_H-M   'P 1'
#
loop_
_entity.id
_entity.type
_entity.pdbx_description
1 polymer ?
#
loop_
_entity_poly.entity_id
_entity_poly.type
_entity_poly.pdbx_seq_one_letter_code
_entity_poly.pdbx_strand_id
1 'polypeptide(L)' 'MEAQIKEALIRLEKAITESDGDGILVATRDLDAMVARERGRLSPRLLHFLERRSYGKAREFLAAEEGA' A
#
# COMPACT_ATOMS: atom_id res chain seq x y z
N MET A 1 -5.73 8.93 -5.17
CA MET A 1 -4.28 8.78 -4.87
C MET A 1 -4.08 7.83 -3.71
N GLU A 2 -4.44 8.19 -2.49
CA GLU A 2 -4.46 7.24 -1.36
C GLU A 2 -5.40 6.06 -1.61
N ALA A 3 -6.53 6.29 -2.29
CA ALA A 3 -7.39 5.21 -2.80
C ALA A 3 -6.66 4.20 -3.72
N GLN A 4 -5.73 4.66 -4.57
CA GLN A 4 -4.98 3.78 -5.48
C GLN A 4 -3.91 2.98 -4.70
N ILE A 5 -3.29 3.61 -3.70
CA ILE A 5 -2.38 2.92 -2.78
C ILE A 5 -3.16 1.86 -1.98
N LYS A 6 -4.35 2.20 -1.49
CA LYS A 6 -5.23 1.26 -0.80
C LYS A 6 -5.61 0.07 -1.68
N GLU A 7 -6.03 0.31 -2.93
CA GLU A 7 -6.31 -0.76 -3.90
C GLU A 7 -5.10 -1.64 -4.17
N ALA A 8 -3.90 -1.05 -4.26
CA ALA A 8 -2.66 -1.81 -4.43
C ALA A 8 -2.32 -2.65 -3.17
N LEU A 9 -2.55 -2.12 -1.96
CA LEU A 9 -2.39 -2.87 -0.71
C LEU A 9 -3.39 -4.03 -0.61
N ILE A 10 -4.65 -3.84 -1.02
CA ILE A 10 -5.67 -4.90 -1.08
C ILE A 10 -5.26 -5.98 -2.09
N ARG A 11 -4.77 -5.58 -3.27
CA ARG A 11 -4.27 -6.53 -4.28
C ARG A 11 -3.08 -7.33 -3.75
N LEU A 12 -2.16 -6.69 -3.03
CA LEU A 12 -1.04 -7.37 -2.39
C LEU A 12 -1.50 -8.38 -1.34
N GLU A 13 -2.41 -7.99 -0.43
CA GLU A 13 -2.95 -8.91 0.58
C GLU A 13 -3.67 -10.11 -0.06
N LYS A 14 -4.43 -9.88 -1.14
CA LYS A 14 -5.07 -10.95 -1.89
C LYS A 14 -4.04 -11.91 -2.48
N ALA A 15 -3.01 -11.40 -3.16
CA ALA A 15 -1.96 -12.22 -3.74
C ALA A 15 -1.19 -13.03 -2.67
N ILE A 16 -0.92 -12.45 -1.50
CA ILE A 16 -0.33 -13.15 -0.35
C ILE A 16 -1.26 -14.28 0.12
N THR A 17 -2.56 -14.00 0.25
CA THR A 17 -3.56 -14.99 0.70
C THR A 17 -3.67 -16.16 -0.28
N GLU A 18 -3.61 -15.88 -1.59
CA GLU A 18 -3.70 -16.89 -2.65
C GLU A 18 -2.36 -17.59 -2.94
N SER A 19 -1.28 -17.20 -2.26
CA SER A 19 0.10 -17.65 -2.56
C SER A 19 0.52 -17.40 -4.02
N ASP A 20 -0.01 -16.34 -4.63
CA ASP A 20 0.30 -15.89 -5.98
C ASP A 20 1.62 -15.09 -5.97
N GLY A 21 2.72 -15.78 -6.22
CA GLY A 21 4.07 -15.19 -6.23
C GLY A 21 4.23 -14.08 -7.26
N ASP A 22 3.66 -14.24 -8.45
CA ASP A 22 3.73 -13.23 -9.50
C ASP A 22 2.88 -12.00 -9.13
N GLY A 23 1.68 -12.23 -8.58
CA GLY A 23 0.81 -11.17 -8.07
C GLY A 23 1.48 -10.36 -6.95
N ILE A 24 2.19 -11.02 -6.04
CA ILE A 24 2.97 -10.34 -4.98
C ILE A 24 4.03 -9.44 -5.60
N LEU A 25 4.81 -9.95 -6.57
CA LEU A 25 5.87 -9.18 -7.21
C LEU A 25 5.33 -7.94 -7.94
N VAL A 26 4.25 -8.11 -8.71
CA VAL A 26 3.59 -7.01 -9.43
C VAL A 26 3.05 -5.96 -8.47
N ALA A 27 2.29 -6.38 -7.45
CA ALA A 27 1.68 -5.45 -6.51
C ALA A 27 2.72 -4.68 -5.69
N THR A 28 3.83 -5.34 -5.30
CA THR A 28 4.92 -4.70 -4.56
C THR A 28 5.64 -3.66 -5.43
N ARG A 29 5.92 -3.99 -6.70
CA ARG A 29 6.54 -3.05 -7.65
C ARG A 29 5.65 -1.83 -7.91
N ASP A 30 4.35 -2.05 -8.06
CA ASP A 30 3.38 -0.98 -8.28
C ASP A 30 3.30 -0.05 -7.06
N LEU A 31 3.31 -0.61 -5.84
CA LEU A 31 3.36 0.15 -4.59
C LEU A 31 4.63 1.01 -4.49
N ASP A 32 5.79 0.43 -4.77
CA ASP A 32 7.08 1.15 -4.74
C ASP A 32 7.07 2.32 -5.74
N ALA A 33 6.54 2.11 -6.95
CA ALA A 33 6.42 3.17 -7.96
C ALA A 33 5.44 4.28 -7.53
N MET A 34 4.30 3.93 -6.93
CA MET A 34 3.34 4.90 -6.40
C MET A 34 3.94 5.73 -5.27
N VAL A 35 4.64 5.09 -4.32
CA VAL A 35 5.29 5.77 -3.19
C VAL A 35 6.37 6.73 -3.68
N ALA A 36 7.21 6.30 -4.60
CA ALA A 36 8.27 7.14 -5.16
C ALA A 36 7.70 8.39 -5.85
N ARG A 37 6.60 8.24 -6.60
CA ARG A 37 5.94 9.36 -7.28
C ARG A 37 5.28 10.35 -6.34
N GLU A 38 4.67 9.86 -5.27
CA GLU A 38 3.81 10.68 -4.40
C GLU A 38 4.45 11.00 -3.04
N ARG A 39 5.76 10.72 -2.85
CA ARG A 39 6.47 10.88 -1.57
C ARG A 39 6.28 12.24 -0.90
N GLY A 40 6.20 13.32 -1.69
CA GLY A 40 5.98 14.69 -1.18
C GLY A 40 4.53 15.06 -0.86
N ARG A 41 3.58 14.16 -1.13
CA ARG A 41 2.13 14.38 -0.98
C ARG A 41 1.46 13.41 -0.01
N LEU A 42 2.12 12.29 0.31
CA LEU A 42 1.62 11.32 1.29
C LEU A 42 1.75 11.88 2.71
N SER A 43 0.80 11.52 3.58
CA SER A 43 0.96 11.81 5.01
C SER A 43 2.25 11.17 5.54
N PRO A 44 3.01 11.84 6.43
CA PRO A 44 4.27 11.29 6.94
C PRO A 44 4.09 9.90 7.59
N ARG A 45 2.92 9.66 8.19
CA ARG A 45 2.58 8.40 8.84
C ARG A 45 2.33 7.28 7.83
N LEU A 46 1.60 7.56 6.75
CA LEU A 46 1.39 6.60 5.68
C LEU A 46 2.71 6.26 4.98
N LEU A 47 3.52 7.28 4.66
CA LEU A 47 4.83 7.11 4.07
C LEU A 47 5.73 6.21 4.94
N HIS A 48 5.75 6.45 6.27
CA HIS A 48 6.50 5.61 7.21
C HIS A 48 6.13 4.13 7.14
N PHE A 49 4.84 3.80 7.06
CA PHE A 49 4.41 2.40 6.96
C PHE A 49 4.81 1.78 5.62
N LEU A 50 4.67 2.53 4.53
CA LEU A 50 4.99 2.06 3.18
C LEU A 50 6.50 1.83 3.01
N GLU A 51 7.36 2.73 3.49
CA GLU A 51 8.83 2.59 3.44
C GLU A 51 9.35 1.42 4.26
N ARG A 52 8.65 1.07 5.35
CA ARG A 52 8.98 -0.09 6.19
C ARG A 52 8.33 -1.39 5.70
N ARG A 53 7.65 -1.37 4.55
CA ARG A 53 6.85 -2.49 4.03
C ARG A 53 5.84 -3.04 5.04
N SER A 54 5.35 -2.18 5.91
CA SER A 54 4.34 -2.50 6.92
C SER A 54 2.94 -2.38 6.31
N TYR A 55 2.68 -3.14 5.24
CA TYR A 55 1.51 -2.99 4.38
C TYR A 55 0.17 -3.12 5.10
N GLY A 56 0.05 -4.04 6.07
CA GLY A 56 -1.17 -4.16 6.89
C GLY A 56 -1.47 -2.88 7.67
N LYS A 57 -0.47 -2.29 8.34
CA LYS A 57 -0.64 -1.00 9.06
C LYS A 57 -0.94 0.15 8.12
N ALA A 58 -0.37 0.16 6.91
CA ALA A 58 -0.69 1.16 5.90
C ALA A 58 -2.16 1.07 5.47
N ARG A 59 -2.68 -0.16 5.29
CA ARG A 59 -4.09 -0.39 4.95
C ARG A 59 -5.03 0.01 6.09
N GLU A 60 -4.71 -0.39 7.33
CA GLU A 60 -5.48 0.00 8.52
C GLU A 60 -5.53 1.52 8.71
N PHE A 61 -4.39 2.20 8.51
CA PHE A 61 -4.33 3.66 8.55
C PHE A 61 -5.27 4.30 7.51
N LEU A 62 -5.21 3.85 6.26
CA LEU A 62 -6.09 4.35 5.20
C LEU A 62 -7.56 4.03 5.44
N ALA A 63 -7.88 2.88 6.05
CA ALA A 63 -9.25 2.54 6.42
C ALA A 63 -9.79 3.42 7.56
N ALA A 64 -8.95 3.82 8.51
CA ALA A 64 -9.33 4.72 9.59
C ALA A 64 -9.59 6.15 9.10
N GLU A 65 -8.78 6.66 8.16
CA GLU A 65 -8.96 8.01 7.59
C GLU A 65 -10.23 8.14 6.74
N GLU A 66 -10.69 7.07 6.09
CA GLU A 66 -11.96 7.08 5.33
C GLU A 66 -13.22 7.07 6.22
N GLY A 67 -13.08 6.67 7.48
CA GLY A 67 -14.19 6.62 8.45
C GLY A 67 -14.29 7.83 9.38
N ALA A 68 -13.40 8.81 9.23
CA ALA A 68 -13.32 10.04 10.04
C ALA A 68 -13.95 11.24 9.31
#